data_AF-A0A068NXX1-F1
#
_entry.id   AF-A0A068NXX1-F1
#
_cell.length_a   1.000
_cell.length_b   1.000
_cell.length_c   1.000
_cell.angle_alpha   90.00
_cell.angle_beta   90.00
_cell.angle_gamma   90.00
#
_symmetry.space_group_name_H-M   'P 1'
#
loop_
_entity.id
_entity.type
_entity.pdbx_description
1 polymer ?
#
loop_
_entity_poly.entity_id
_entity_poly.type
_entity_poly.pdbx_seq_one_letter_code
_entity_poly.pdbx_strand_id
1 'polypeptide(L)'
;MSQTLSLPLIGLEETFPDKLFVLHHPASDRYGCFCHDGVHGLACFSSEGGAFRFAEWIDLSGMMTKEVSFDEAREVAKQRPMPVVSLMLLDRMEDPQIHYVR
;
A
#
# COMPACT_ATOMS: atom_id res chain seq x y z
N MET A 1 -10.66 -36.71 8.39
CA MET A 1 -9.91 -35.64 9.09
C MET A 1 -8.99 -35.03 8.06
N SER A 2 -9.35 -33.87 7.52
CA SER A 2 -8.56 -33.20 6.50
C SER A 2 -7.31 -32.62 7.16
N GLN A 3 -6.14 -33.12 6.76
CA GLN A 3 -4.86 -32.55 7.17
C GLN A 3 -4.69 -31.21 6.45
N THR A 4 -4.98 -30.11 7.16
CA THR A 4 -4.59 -28.77 6.73
C THR A 4 -3.08 -28.65 6.90
N LEU A 5 -2.35 -28.65 5.77
CA LEU A 5 -0.95 -28.27 5.74
C LEU A 5 -0.85 -26.81 6.17
N SER A 6 -0.40 -26.56 7.40
CA SER A 6 0.06 -25.26 7.85
C SER A 6 1.38 -24.96 7.12
N LEU A 7 1.28 -24.50 5.87
CA LEU A 7 2.40 -23.89 5.17
C LEU A 7 2.63 -22.52 5.84
N PRO A 8 3.73 -22.30 6.58
CA PRO A 8 4.08 -20.95 6.97
C PRO A 8 4.36 -20.19 5.67
N LEU A 9 3.50 -19.23 5.33
CA LEU A 9 3.78 -18.28 4.25
C LEU A 9 5.03 -17.51 4.69
N ILE A 10 6.16 -17.85 4.08
CA ILE A 10 7.44 -17.16 4.25
C ILE A 10 7.19 -15.67 3.94
N GLY A 11 7.38 -14.78 4.93
CA GLY A 11 7.11 -13.34 4.83
C GLY A 11 6.07 -12.77 5.82
N LEU A 12 5.48 -13.60 6.69
CA LEU A 12 4.45 -13.18 7.67
C LEU A 12 4.99 -12.57 8.99
N GLU A 13 6.30 -12.44 9.18
CA GLU A 13 6.83 -11.90 10.46
C GLU A 13 6.71 -10.38 10.55
N GLU A 14 6.54 -9.69 9.42
CA GLU A 14 6.14 -8.29 9.38
C GLU A 14 4.66 -8.21 9.00
N THR A 15 3.82 -8.20 10.03
CA THR A 15 2.38 -8.08 9.88
C THR A 15 2.06 -6.71 9.30
N PHE A 16 1.50 -6.67 8.09
CA PHE A 16 0.89 -5.45 7.57
C PHE A 16 -0.13 -4.93 8.60
N PRO A 17 -0.10 -3.63 8.93
CA PRO A 17 -1.08 -3.05 9.84
C PRO A 17 -2.51 -3.26 9.34
N ASP A 18 -3.44 -3.56 10.26
CA ASP A 18 -4.86 -3.70 9.93
C ASP A 18 -5.44 -2.40 9.36
N LYS A 19 -4.88 -1.27 9.77
CA LYS A 19 -5.22 0.08 9.34
C LYS A 19 -4.04 0.72 8.64
N LEU A 20 -4.31 1.21 7.44
CA LEU A 20 -3.33 1.88 6.58
C LEU A 20 -3.84 3.25 6.18
N PHE A 21 -2.90 4.14 5.93
CA PHE A 21 -3.15 5.44 5.34
C PHE A 21 -2.68 5.41 3.89
N VAL A 22 -3.55 5.82 2.98
CA VAL A 22 -3.23 5.97 1.56
C VAL A 22 -3.44 7.42 1.15
N LEU A 23 -2.76 7.84 0.08
CA LEU A 23 -3.02 9.14 -0.52
C LEU A 23 -4.12 9.02 -1.56
N HIS A 24 -5.14 9.85 -1.43
CA HIS A 24 -6.29 9.90 -2.33
C HIS A 24 -6.55 11.32 -2.81
N HIS A 25 -6.76 11.49 -4.11
CA HIS A 25 -7.15 12.76 -4.70
C HIS A 25 -8.67 12.76 -4.95
N PRO A 26 -9.47 13.44 -4.11
CA PRO A 26 -10.93 13.33 -4.14
C PRO A 26 -11.55 13.85 -5.44
N ALA A 27 -10.93 14.81 -6.11
CA ALA A 27 -11.47 15.39 -7.35
C ALA A 27 -11.30 14.50 -8.58
N SER A 28 -10.35 13.55 -8.58
CA SER A 28 -10.08 12.68 -9.74
C SER A 28 -10.11 11.18 -9.42
N ASP A 29 -10.46 10.83 -8.18
CA ASP A 29 -10.45 9.46 -7.64
C ASP A 29 -9.15 8.68 -7.91
N ARG A 30 -8.03 9.42 -7.83
CA ARG A 30 -6.68 8.85 -8.01
C ARG A 30 -6.09 8.54 -6.66
N TYR A 31 -5.21 7.54 -6.63
CA TYR A 31 -4.48 7.16 -5.43
C TYR A 31 -2.98 7.30 -5.67
N GLY A 32 -2.25 7.57 -4.59
CA GLY A 32 -0.78 7.58 -4.60
C GLY A 32 -0.25 6.21 -4.97
N CYS A 33 0.57 6.15 -6.02
CA CYS A 33 1.28 4.93 -6.42
C CYS A 33 2.77 5.20 -6.34
N PHE A 34 3.55 4.17 -6.01
CA PHE A 34 5.00 4.26 -5.95
C PHE A 34 5.63 3.13 -6.76
N CYS A 35 6.80 3.41 -7.32
CA CYS A 35 7.60 2.43 -8.02
C CYS A 35 8.91 2.26 -7.26
N HIS A 36 9.13 1.06 -6.72
CA HIS A 36 10.36 0.69 -6.03
C HIS A 36 10.97 -0.51 -6.74
N ASP A 37 12.21 -0.39 -7.19
CA ASP A 37 12.95 -1.43 -7.92
C ASP A 37 12.17 -2.10 -9.07
N GLY A 38 11.40 -1.30 -9.81
CA GLY A 38 10.59 -1.75 -10.95
C GLY A 38 9.24 -2.36 -10.58
N VAL A 39 8.96 -2.57 -9.29
CA VAL A 39 7.65 -3.01 -8.79
C VAL A 39 6.77 -1.78 -8.60
N HIS A 40 5.57 -1.81 -9.18
CA HIS A 40 4.61 -0.72 -9.05
C HIS A 40 3.51 -1.13 -8.08
N GLY A 41 3.30 -0.32 -7.04
CA GLY A 41 2.31 -0.59 -6.02
C GLY A 41 1.57 0.63 -5.54
N LEU A 42 0.45 0.38 -4.86
CA LEU A 42 -0.29 1.39 -4.12
C LEU A 42 0.54 1.83 -2.91
N ALA A 43 0.79 3.13 -2.79
CA ALA A 43 1.51 3.71 -1.65
C ALA A 43 0.62 3.69 -0.40
N CYS A 44 1.03 2.96 0.62
CA CYS A 44 0.36 2.92 1.91
C CYS A 44 1.35 3.14 3.07
N PHE A 45 0.83 3.59 4.21
CA PHE A 45 1.61 4.00 5.37
C PHE A 45 0.93 3.50 6.64
N SER A 46 1.68 3.18 7.69
CA SER A 46 1.09 2.80 8.99
C SER A 46 0.56 4.00 9.77
N SER A 47 1.02 5.21 9.43
CA SER A 47 0.65 6.45 10.10
C SER A 47 0.27 7.55 9.12
N GLU A 48 -0.68 8.39 9.53
CA GLU A 48 -1.10 9.56 8.75
C GLU A 48 0.07 10.52 8.48
N GLY A 49 0.95 10.71 9.47
CA GLY A 49 2.13 11.55 9.34
C GLY A 49 3.09 11.06 8.26
N GLY A 50 3.24 9.75 8.09
CA GLY A 50 4.04 9.16 7.00
C GLY A 50 3.46 9.49 5.63
N ALA A 51 2.14 9.33 5.48
CA ALA A 51 1.44 9.64 4.24
C ALA A 51 1.53 11.13 3.88
N PHE A 52 1.36 12.02 4.86
CA PHE A 52 1.48 13.46 4.65
C PHE A 52 2.88 13.87 4.19
N ARG A 53 3.93 13.35 4.85
CA ARG A 53 5.33 13.65 4.48
C ARG A 53 5.66 13.15 3.07
N PHE A 54 5.12 12.02 2.66
CA PHE A 54 5.29 11.52 1.30
C PHE A 54 4.56 12.40 0.26
N ALA A 55 3.36 12.89 0.58
CA ALA A 55 2.63 13.84 -0.27
C ALA A 55 3.43 15.13 -0.47
N GLU A 56 4.05 15.67 0.59
CA GLU A 56 4.94 16.82 0.53
C GLU A 56 6.21 16.53 -0.28
N TRP A 57 6.80 15.34 -0.09
CA TRP A 57 8.05 14.96 -0.76
C TRP A 57 7.91 14.85 -2.28
N ILE A 58 6.75 14.38 -2.79
CA ILE A 58 6.49 14.21 -4.23
C ILE A 58 5.77 15.43 -4.83
N ASP A 59 5.47 16.45 -4.03
CA ASP A 59 4.69 17.63 -4.44
C ASP A 59 3.32 17.25 -5.02
N LEU A 60 2.65 16.29 -4.37
CA LEU A 60 1.32 15.82 -4.76
C LEU A 60 0.23 16.75 -4.21
N SER A 61 0.27 18.01 -4.65
CA SER A 61 -0.68 19.04 -4.25
C SER A 61 -2.13 18.60 -4.48
N GLY A 62 -2.97 18.71 -3.44
CA GLY A 62 -4.39 18.35 -3.48
C GLY A 62 -4.72 16.90 -3.12
N MET A 63 -3.72 16.05 -2.86
CA MET A 63 -3.97 14.73 -2.27
C MET A 63 -4.24 14.83 -0.77
N MET A 64 -5.15 13.98 -0.30
CA MET A 64 -5.54 13.87 1.09
C MET A 64 -5.16 12.48 1.63
N THR A 65 -4.87 12.41 2.91
CA THR A 65 -4.72 11.15 3.63
C THR A 65 -6.09 10.50 3.80
N LYS A 66 -6.20 9.22 3.47
CA LYS A 66 -7.40 8.40 3.69
C LYS A 66 -7.03 7.17 4.51
N GLU A 67 -7.64 7.03 5.68
CA GLU A 67 -7.56 5.79 6.47
C GLU A 67 -8.42 4.71 5.80
N VAL A 68 -7.83 3.54 5.56
CA VAL A 68 -8.45 2.37 4.95
C VAL A 68 -7.98 1.11 5.68
N SER A 69 -8.76 0.04 5.61
CA SER A 69 -8.27 -1.26 6.11
C SER A 69 -7.27 -1.88 5.14
N PHE A 70 -6.45 -2.83 5.62
CA PHE A 70 -5.57 -3.61 4.75
C PHE A 70 -6.32 -4.26 3.57
N ASP A 71 -7.48 -4.87 3.85
CA ASP A 71 -8.30 -5.50 2.82
C ASP A 71 -8.87 -4.48 1.82
N GLU A 72 -9.33 -3.31 2.29
CA GLU A 72 -9.78 -2.24 1.39
C GLU A 72 -8.63 -1.77 0.49
N ALA A 73 -7.44 -1.56 1.07
CA ALA A 73 -6.27 -1.13 0.32
C ALA A 73 -5.83 -2.17 -0.73
N ARG A 74 -5.93 -3.47 -0.41
CA ARG A 74 -5.69 -4.55 -1.36
C ARG A 74 -6.69 -4.54 -2.52
N GLU A 75 -7.98 -4.38 -2.22
CA GLU A 75 -9.00 -4.32 -3.26
C GLU A 75 -8.83 -3.08 -4.15
N VAL A 76 -8.48 -1.92 -3.56
CA VAL A 76 -8.12 -0.72 -4.33
C VAL A 76 -6.94 -1.02 -5.26
N ALA A 77 -5.87 -1.63 -4.75
CA ALA A 77 -4.70 -1.97 -5.57
C ALA A 77 -5.02 -2.93 -6.73
N LYS A 78 -5.87 -3.95 -6.49
CA LYS A 78 -6.31 -4.90 -7.54
C LYS A 78 -7.11 -4.23 -8.65
N GLN A 79 -7.97 -3.28 -8.30
CA GLN A 79 -8.82 -2.55 -9.24
C GLN A 79 -8.03 -1.59 -10.15
N ARG A 80 -6.80 -1.24 -9.79
CA ARG A 80 -5.99 -0.33 -10.62
C ARG A 80 -5.49 -1.02 -11.89
N PRO A 81 -5.40 -0.28 -13.01
CA PRO A 81 -4.82 -0.82 -14.24
C PRO A 81 -3.33 -1.14 -14.04
N MET A 82 -2.78 -1.99 -14.91
CA MET A 82 -1.33 -2.20 -14.98
C MET A 82 -0.62 -0.83 -15.12
N PRO A 83 0.53 -0.62 -14.47
CA PRO A 83 1.42 -1.64 -13.90
C PRO A 83 1.21 -1.97 -12.41
N VAL A 84 0.17 -1.46 -11.73
CA VAL A 84 -0.01 -1.67 -10.28
C VAL A 84 -0.30 -3.15 -9.98
N VAL A 85 0.62 -3.80 -9.26
CA VAL A 85 0.58 -5.24 -8.93
C VAL A 85 0.71 -5.52 -7.44
N SER A 86 1.04 -4.50 -6.63
CA SER A 86 1.28 -4.66 -5.20
C SER A 86 0.69 -3.52 -4.36
N LEU A 87 0.67 -3.74 -3.06
CA LEU A 87 0.48 -2.76 -2.01
C LEU A 87 1.84 -2.57 -1.32
N MET A 88 2.31 -1.33 -1.18
CA MET A 88 3.64 -1.01 -0.67
C MET A 88 3.56 -0.18 0.59
N LEU A 89 4.04 -0.72 1.71
CA LEU A 89 4.19 0.03 2.96
C LEU A 89 5.46 0.87 2.89
N LEU A 90 5.30 2.18 2.81
CA LEU A 90 6.38 3.14 2.56
C LEU A 90 6.83 3.88 3.83
N ASP A 91 6.61 3.29 5.00
CA ASP A 91 7.11 3.84 6.26
C ASP A 91 8.63 3.97 6.27
N ARG A 92 9.32 3.07 5.55
CA ARG A 92 10.75 3.13 5.25
C ARG A 92 10.93 3.16 3.73
N MET A 93 11.16 4.34 3.16
CA MET A 93 11.26 4.50 1.71
C MET A 93 12.42 3.71 1.07
N GLU A 94 13.47 3.45 1.83
CA GLU A 94 14.65 2.68 1.38
C GLU A 94 14.42 1.17 1.39
N ASP A 95 13.42 0.70 2.15
CA ASP A 95 13.10 -0.71 2.33
C ASP A 95 11.58 -0.88 2.53
N PRO A 96 10.78 -0.65 1.48
CA PRO A 96 9.34 -0.74 1.58
C PRO A 96 8.89 -2.19 1.64
N GLN A 97 7.91 -2.49 2.51
CA GLN A 97 7.31 -3.81 2.52
C GLN A 97 6.34 -3.94 1.36
N ILE A 98 6.53 -4.96 0.52
CA ILE A 98 5.74 -5.17 -0.69
C ILE A 98 4.81 -6.36 -0.50
N HIS A 99 3.50 -6.11 -0.54
CA HIS A 99 2.47 -7.14 -0.56
C HIS A 99 1.88 -7.26 -1.97
N TYR A 100 2.19 -8.35 -2.67
CA TYR A 100 1.64 -8.60 -4.02
C TYR A 100 0.15 -8.91 -3.95
N VAL A 101 -0.64 -8.28 -4.84
CA VAL A 101 -2.10 -8.42 -4.88
C VAL A 101 -2.62 -9.01 -6.18
N ARG A 102 -1.75 -9.27 -7.15
CA ARG A 102 -2.04 -9.92 -8.44
C ARG A 102 -1.22 -11.18 -8.65
#